data_AF-A0A428BUB0-F1
#
_entry.id   AF-A0A428BUB0-F1
#
_cell.length_a   1.000
_cell.length_b   1.000
_cell.length_c   1.000
_cell.angle_alpha   90.00
_cell.angle_beta   90.00
_cell.angle_gamma   90.00
#
_symmetry.space_group_name_H-M   'P 1'
#
loop_
_entity.id
_entity.type
_entity.pdbx_description
1 polymer ?
#
loop_
_entity_poly.entity_id
_entity_poly.type
_entity_poly.pdbx_seq_one_letter_code
_entity_poly.pdbx_strand_id
1 'polypeptide(L)'
;MKELNYFTGEFSESELKNHFDSLDENKLKYELKNFTNQYLELSEEEQLKYAGSVLSVCMNLIEKIGKTTAKNILVTLNKILLNNVQLFDWFENFEYFIVLYRYLFFTKEYEEYSILFEDGSYFLKILELVLDDGFEEAKLLAPSMLTVFYKLFEQNSLPEERRIYFKRKYESLIRFIFEYNGFEAAIYAYFRLDELVSLFQFEHLEIINNYYINNPQSDYVGKYLDFVLRHFDDIITNSIDVVRKIAEENDSDIIRNQAIKLIEKYDNDYLNEKSDPESISSLDADQLLEQADKIIYYIRSKLTVDATELKEIGSFGHYTKIDTLTNFLIKADWKNENNSETQPPFLRLTNLKQLNDPMEGKVIYDYLGIDNTFFKQYQTSNVFISSLTTVSDSLPMWKEYADSSQGAFLEYDNTYLEGIVAHKYIEFVKIHYLDLNSYKKEESDVDKSLSKLKQIFEKLQELKAEKELIGFAEKLKKISYLFKVKDYEYEMEYRILINLDDTAIQNIIKRDVNDSSNEKYFKKEEIGLENFDKVNYNDFRQYIVLSPKDNGRYDLFVYINLLPLKYSKVILGPKVTDTDYIAPYLKLANPDIEIESSKIPYR
;
A
#
# COMPACT_ATOMS: atom_id res chain seq x y z
N MET A 1 -35.08 -0.51 26.92
CA MET A 1 -34.93 0.94 27.14
C MET A 1 -36.29 1.61 27.01
N LYS A 2 -36.50 2.83 27.53
CA LYS A 2 -37.62 3.65 27.06
C LYS A 2 -37.34 3.97 25.59
N GLU A 3 -38.31 3.76 24.71
CA GLU A 3 -38.22 4.20 23.32
C GLU A 3 -38.12 5.73 23.32
N LEU A 4 -36.94 6.24 22.96
CA LEU A 4 -36.73 7.66 22.71
C LEU A 4 -37.41 8.02 21.39
N ASN A 5 -38.19 9.10 21.35
CA ASN A 5 -38.72 9.66 20.12
C ASN A 5 -37.72 10.70 19.60
N TYR A 6 -37.14 10.46 18.44
CA TYR A 6 -36.04 11.27 17.90
C TYR A 6 -36.52 12.45 17.04
N PHE A 7 -37.80 12.45 16.63
CA PHE A 7 -38.34 13.42 15.68
C PHE A 7 -39.33 14.40 16.34
N THR A 8 -39.08 14.74 17.62
CA THR A 8 -39.86 15.73 18.38
C THR A 8 -39.39 17.17 18.16
N GLY A 9 -38.23 17.36 17.51
CA GLY A 9 -37.56 18.67 17.37
C GLY A 9 -36.74 19.09 18.59
N GLU A 10 -36.60 18.21 19.59
CA GLU A 10 -35.76 18.46 20.78
C GLU A 10 -34.26 18.22 20.53
N PHE A 11 -33.91 17.46 19.48
CA PHE A 11 -32.54 17.19 19.10
C PHE A 11 -32.15 17.96 17.85
N SER A 12 -31.03 18.68 17.92
CA SER A 12 -30.29 19.14 16.75
C SER A 12 -29.52 17.99 16.09
N GLU A 13 -29.06 18.18 14.86
CA GLU A 13 -28.22 17.22 14.14
C GLU A 13 -26.94 16.88 14.93
N SER A 14 -26.32 17.91 15.52
CA SER A 14 -25.12 17.75 16.34
C SER A 14 -25.39 16.92 17.60
N GLU A 15 -26.56 17.05 18.21
CA GLU A 15 -26.95 16.30 19.40
C GLU A 15 -27.29 14.84 19.06
N LEU A 16 -27.94 14.59 17.92
CA LEU A 16 -28.16 13.22 17.44
C LEU A 16 -26.85 12.51 17.17
N LYS A 17 -25.91 13.17 16.47
CA LYS A 17 -24.59 12.61 16.20
C LYS A 17 -23.85 12.26 17.50
N ASN A 18 -23.74 13.22 18.42
CA ASN A 18 -23.09 13.01 19.72
C ASN A 18 -23.77 11.91 20.54
N HIS A 19 -25.10 11.80 20.47
CA HIS A 19 -25.83 10.74 21.14
C HIS A 19 -25.42 9.37 20.61
N PHE A 20 -25.48 9.14 19.29
CA PHE A 20 -25.12 7.85 18.70
C PHE A 20 -23.64 7.51 18.88
N ASP A 21 -22.74 8.49 18.79
CA ASP A 21 -21.30 8.30 19.00
C ASP A 21 -20.95 7.88 20.43
N SER A 22 -21.81 8.21 21.41
CA SER A 22 -21.61 7.84 22.82
C SER A 22 -22.07 6.40 23.17
N LEU A 23 -22.78 5.72 22.27
CA LEU A 23 -23.36 4.41 22.54
C LEU A 23 -22.37 3.26 22.30
N ASP A 24 -22.42 2.25 23.18
CA ASP A 24 -21.74 0.97 22.92
C ASP A 24 -22.40 0.22 21.75
N GLU A 25 -21.69 -0.73 21.13
CA GLU A 25 -22.11 -1.35 19.87
C GLU A 25 -23.50 -2.01 19.92
N ASN A 26 -23.83 -2.67 21.05
CA ASN A 26 -25.12 -3.34 21.21
C ASN A 26 -26.26 -2.33 21.34
N LYS A 27 -26.06 -1.26 22.12
CA LYS A 27 -27.04 -0.17 22.24
C LYS A 27 -27.19 0.60 20.95
N LEU A 28 -26.09 0.87 20.26
CA LEU A 28 -26.06 1.60 18.99
C LEU A 28 -26.93 0.93 17.94
N LYS A 29 -26.80 -0.39 17.75
CA LYS A 29 -27.64 -1.14 16.79
C LYS A 29 -29.12 -1.07 17.15
N TYR A 30 -29.46 -1.17 18.43
CA TYR A 30 -30.85 -1.08 18.90
C TYR A 30 -31.45 0.31 18.66
N GLU A 31 -30.75 1.37 19.07
CA GLU A 31 -31.26 2.74 18.94
C GLU A 31 -31.27 3.21 17.48
N LEU A 32 -30.31 2.82 16.63
CA LEU A 32 -30.35 3.11 15.19
C LEU A 32 -31.55 2.47 14.51
N LYS A 33 -31.90 1.24 14.89
CA LYS A 33 -33.10 0.57 14.38
C LYS A 33 -34.37 1.31 14.81
N ASN A 34 -34.43 1.77 16.07
CA ASN A 34 -35.54 2.56 16.58
C ASN A 34 -35.68 3.89 15.83
N PHE A 35 -34.57 4.63 15.69
CA PHE A 35 -34.49 5.89 14.93
C PHE A 35 -34.97 5.74 13.48
N THR A 36 -34.46 4.75 12.76
CA THR A 36 -34.81 4.57 11.35
C THR A 36 -36.24 4.08 11.14
N ASN A 37 -36.75 3.21 12.01
CA ASN A 37 -38.16 2.81 11.96
C ASN A 37 -39.09 4.01 12.20
N GLN A 38 -38.80 4.84 13.19
CA GLN A 38 -39.58 6.05 13.45
C GLN A 38 -39.62 6.97 12.23
N TYR A 39 -38.47 7.21 11.58
CA TYR A 39 -38.41 8.06 10.39
C TYR A 39 -39.28 7.53 9.24
N LEU A 40 -39.27 6.21 9.02
CA LEU A 40 -40.05 5.57 7.97
C LEU A 40 -41.57 5.64 8.22
N GLU A 41 -42.00 5.81 9.48
CA GLU A 41 -43.41 5.94 9.87
C GLU A 41 -43.93 7.40 9.86
N LEU A 42 -43.04 8.40 9.72
CA LEU A 42 -43.41 9.80 9.63
C LEU A 42 -44.21 10.13 8.36
N SER A 43 -44.99 11.22 8.41
CA SER A 43 -45.63 11.78 7.22
C SER A 43 -44.59 12.36 6.23
N GLU A 44 -44.91 12.48 4.94
CA GLU A 44 -43.96 13.01 3.94
C GLU A 44 -43.44 14.41 4.30
N GLU A 45 -44.26 15.27 4.91
CA GLU A 45 -43.88 16.61 5.37
C GLU A 45 -42.85 16.53 6.52
N GLU A 46 -43.07 15.63 7.47
CA GLU A 46 -42.12 15.40 8.57
C GLU A 46 -40.85 14.72 8.08
N GLN A 47 -40.95 13.77 7.15
CA GLN A 47 -39.77 13.14 6.57
C GLN A 47 -38.90 14.14 5.81
N LEU A 48 -39.51 15.10 5.10
CA LEU A 48 -38.80 16.21 4.48
C LEU A 48 -38.11 17.09 5.53
N LYS A 49 -38.85 17.47 6.57
CA LYS A 49 -38.32 18.31 7.66
C LYS A 49 -37.08 17.71 8.33
N TYR A 50 -37.03 16.39 8.51
CA TYR A 50 -35.95 15.70 9.20
C TYR A 50 -34.94 15.02 8.26
N ALA A 51 -35.02 15.24 6.95
CA ALA A 51 -34.18 14.55 5.97
C ALA A 51 -32.68 14.81 6.19
N GLY A 52 -32.26 16.07 6.44
CA GLY A 52 -30.86 16.41 6.74
C GLY A 52 -30.34 15.70 8.00
N SER A 53 -31.13 15.69 9.07
CA SER A 53 -30.76 15.01 10.32
C SER A 53 -30.60 13.50 10.13
N VAL A 54 -31.46 12.88 9.30
CA VAL A 54 -31.34 11.45 8.96
C VAL A 54 -30.12 11.18 8.09
N LEU A 55 -29.85 12.03 7.10
CA LEU A 55 -28.66 11.94 6.25
C LEU A 55 -27.38 11.98 7.10
N SER A 56 -27.28 12.95 8.00
CA SER A 56 -26.10 13.13 8.85
C SER A 56 -25.82 11.94 9.78
N VAL A 57 -26.88 11.37 10.38
CA VAL A 57 -26.77 10.13 11.18
C VAL A 57 -26.37 8.94 10.30
N CYS A 58 -27.03 8.78 9.15
CA CYS A 58 -26.78 7.66 8.25
C CYS A 58 -25.39 7.71 7.62
N MET A 59 -24.86 8.90 7.31
CA MET A 59 -23.56 9.10 6.67
C MET A 59 -22.44 8.31 7.36
N ASN A 60 -22.50 8.19 8.69
CA ASN A 60 -21.49 7.50 9.49
C ASN A 60 -21.89 6.10 9.95
N LEU A 61 -23.18 5.75 9.89
CA LEU A 61 -23.73 4.60 10.60
C LEU A 61 -24.61 3.68 9.76
N ILE A 62 -24.84 3.97 8.48
CA ILE A 62 -25.77 3.23 7.61
C ILE A 62 -25.48 1.71 7.57
N GLU A 63 -24.21 1.32 7.60
CA GLU A 63 -23.75 -0.08 7.61
C GLU A 63 -24.23 -0.84 8.87
N LYS A 64 -24.48 -0.13 9.98
CA LYS A 64 -24.92 -0.72 11.26
C LYS A 64 -26.44 -0.88 11.36
N ILE A 65 -27.22 -0.26 10.47
CA ILE A 65 -28.70 -0.22 10.50
C ILE A 65 -29.30 -1.50 9.90
N GLY A 66 -28.50 -2.23 9.11
CA GLY A 66 -28.91 -3.44 8.40
C GLY A 66 -29.46 -3.14 7.01
N LYS A 67 -29.18 -4.06 6.09
CA LYS A 67 -29.37 -3.89 4.64
C LYS A 67 -30.78 -3.46 4.22
N THR A 68 -31.81 -4.15 4.70
CA THR A 68 -33.20 -3.87 4.34
C THR A 68 -33.65 -2.49 4.82
N THR A 69 -33.27 -2.11 6.04
CA THR A 69 -33.64 -0.81 6.60
C THR A 69 -32.90 0.31 5.88
N ALA A 70 -31.60 0.13 5.61
CA ALA A 70 -30.81 1.07 4.81
C ALA A 70 -31.43 1.30 3.41
N LYS A 71 -31.87 0.23 2.73
CA LYS A 71 -32.60 0.32 1.47
C LYS A 71 -33.84 1.20 1.59
N ASN A 72 -34.69 0.91 2.58
CA ASN A 72 -35.95 1.63 2.76
C ASN A 72 -35.71 3.12 3.05
N ILE A 73 -34.72 3.44 3.88
CA ILE A 73 -34.32 4.83 4.15
C ILE A 73 -33.89 5.52 2.87
N LEU A 74 -32.99 4.91 2.09
CA LEU A 74 -32.50 5.51 0.84
C LEU A 74 -33.61 5.67 -0.21
N VAL A 75 -34.54 4.73 -0.32
CA VAL A 75 -35.69 4.84 -1.23
C VAL A 75 -36.60 5.99 -0.82
N THR A 76 -36.88 6.12 0.48
CA THR A 76 -37.67 7.22 1.04
C THR A 76 -36.99 8.57 0.80
N LEU A 77 -35.70 8.69 1.13
CA LEU A 77 -34.90 9.89 0.89
C LEU A 77 -34.84 10.22 -0.62
N ASN A 78 -34.60 9.24 -1.49
CA ASN A 78 -34.60 9.43 -2.94
C ASN A 78 -35.90 10.08 -3.43
N LYS A 79 -37.06 9.63 -2.92
CA LYS A 79 -38.36 10.22 -3.28
C LYS A 79 -38.52 11.65 -2.74
N ILE A 80 -38.22 11.86 -1.45
CA ILE A 80 -38.43 13.14 -0.77
C ILE A 80 -37.55 14.23 -1.36
N LEU A 81 -36.25 13.94 -1.50
CA LEU A 81 -35.27 14.89 -1.98
C LEU A 81 -35.53 15.24 -3.46
N LEU A 82 -35.92 14.27 -4.29
CA LEU A 82 -36.27 14.50 -5.70
C LEU A 82 -37.42 15.50 -5.88
N ASN A 83 -38.44 15.46 -5.02
CA ASN A 83 -39.56 16.39 -5.10
C ASN A 83 -39.21 17.79 -4.57
N ASN A 84 -38.07 17.95 -3.90
CA ASN A 84 -37.70 19.13 -3.14
C ASN A 84 -36.24 19.58 -3.37
N VAL A 85 -35.68 19.28 -4.55
CA VAL A 85 -34.25 19.49 -4.86
C VAL A 85 -33.76 20.91 -4.52
N GLN A 86 -34.60 21.93 -4.67
CA GLN A 86 -34.26 23.34 -4.41
C GLN A 86 -34.11 23.69 -2.92
N LEU A 87 -34.53 22.80 -2.00
CA LEU A 87 -34.48 23.04 -0.56
C LEU A 87 -33.18 22.55 0.09
N PHE A 88 -32.35 21.81 -0.63
CA PHE A 88 -31.14 21.18 -0.11
C PHE A 88 -29.91 21.81 -0.77
N ASP A 89 -28.91 22.14 0.05
CA ASP A 89 -27.68 22.73 -0.43
C ASP A 89 -26.66 21.65 -0.80
N TRP A 90 -25.43 22.06 -1.09
CA TRP A 90 -24.37 21.13 -1.48
C TRP A 90 -24.05 20.09 -0.38
N PHE A 91 -24.27 20.42 0.90
CA PHE A 91 -23.91 19.58 2.03
C PHE A 91 -24.85 18.38 2.17
N GLU A 92 -26.17 18.56 2.13
CA GLU A 92 -27.08 17.40 2.20
C GLU A 92 -26.97 16.50 0.96
N ASN A 93 -26.70 17.10 -0.21
CA ASN A 93 -26.40 16.35 -1.43
C ASN A 93 -25.12 15.50 -1.28
N PHE A 94 -24.09 16.08 -0.68
CA PHE A 94 -22.86 15.36 -0.34
C PHE A 94 -23.15 14.20 0.62
N GLU A 95 -23.88 14.43 1.72
CA GLU A 95 -24.23 13.38 2.68
C GLU A 95 -25.03 12.24 2.01
N TYR A 96 -25.99 12.57 1.14
CA TYR A 96 -26.74 11.57 0.37
C TYR A 96 -25.84 10.69 -0.49
N PHE A 97 -24.86 11.26 -1.20
CA PHE A 97 -23.91 10.48 -2.00
C PHE A 97 -23.03 9.57 -1.16
N ILE A 98 -22.59 10.01 0.03
CA ILE A 98 -21.84 9.16 0.95
C ILE A 98 -22.69 8.00 1.46
N VAL A 99 -23.94 8.25 1.84
CA VAL A 99 -24.88 7.19 2.28
C VAL A 99 -25.13 6.20 1.13
N LEU A 100 -25.33 6.69 -0.09
CA LEU A 100 -25.54 5.87 -1.28
C LEU A 100 -24.30 5.01 -1.61
N TYR A 101 -23.11 5.61 -1.59
CA TYR A 101 -21.83 4.92 -1.76
C TYR A 101 -21.67 3.78 -0.74
N ARG A 102 -21.90 4.06 0.56
CA ARG A 102 -21.80 3.05 1.62
C ARG A 102 -22.83 1.94 1.45
N TYR A 103 -24.06 2.27 1.05
CA TYR A 103 -25.09 1.26 0.80
C TYR A 103 -24.73 0.31 -0.35
N LEU A 104 -24.18 0.84 -1.45
CA LEU A 104 -23.67 0.02 -2.54
C LEU A 104 -22.56 -0.93 -2.09
N PHE A 105 -21.72 -0.52 -1.14
CA PHE A 105 -20.62 -1.34 -0.65
C PHE A 105 -21.08 -2.68 -0.04
N PHE A 106 -22.21 -2.73 0.67
CA PHE A 106 -22.72 -3.95 1.31
C PHE A 106 -23.96 -4.55 0.63
N THR A 107 -24.27 -4.10 -0.59
CA THR A 107 -25.40 -4.57 -1.41
C THR A 107 -24.88 -5.14 -2.72
N LYS A 108 -25.43 -6.28 -3.17
CA LYS A 108 -24.85 -7.08 -4.28
C LYS A 108 -25.83 -7.44 -5.39
N GLU A 109 -27.14 -7.38 -5.16
CA GLU A 109 -28.15 -7.70 -6.18
C GLU A 109 -28.63 -6.42 -6.85
N TYR A 110 -28.78 -6.43 -8.17
CA TYR A 110 -29.14 -5.21 -8.92
C TYR A 110 -30.49 -4.64 -8.49
N GLU A 111 -31.48 -5.51 -8.25
CA GLU A 111 -32.84 -5.16 -7.83
C GLU A 111 -32.90 -4.48 -6.46
N GLU A 112 -31.82 -4.59 -5.67
CA GLU A 112 -31.74 -3.96 -4.35
C GLU A 112 -31.37 -2.49 -4.41
N TYR A 113 -30.67 -2.06 -5.46
CA TYR A 113 -30.22 -0.68 -5.62
C TYR A 113 -30.74 0.00 -6.90
N SER A 114 -31.30 -0.75 -7.86
CA SER A 114 -31.71 -0.22 -9.18
C SER A 114 -32.58 1.03 -9.09
N ILE A 115 -33.55 1.05 -8.17
CA ILE A 115 -34.49 2.16 -7.95
C ILE A 115 -33.79 3.50 -7.62
N LEU A 116 -32.59 3.46 -7.04
CA LEU A 116 -31.81 4.65 -6.71
C LEU A 116 -31.07 5.22 -7.94
N PHE A 117 -31.08 4.48 -9.05
CA PHE A 117 -30.39 4.78 -10.30
C PHE A 117 -31.30 4.68 -11.54
N GLU A 118 -32.61 4.50 -11.35
CA GLU A 118 -33.60 4.54 -12.43
C GLU A 118 -33.80 5.96 -12.96
N ASP A 119 -34.37 6.08 -14.15
CA ASP A 119 -34.63 7.39 -14.75
C ASP A 119 -35.57 8.20 -13.85
N GLY A 120 -35.16 9.41 -13.49
CA GLY A 120 -35.84 10.22 -12.50
C GLY A 120 -35.42 9.95 -11.04
N SER A 121 -34.36 9.18 -10.78
CA SER A 121 -33.79 9.10 -9.43
C SER A 121 -33.15 10.41 -8.99
N TYR A 122 -33.01 10.60 -7.67
CA TYR A 122 -32.38 11.78 -7.10
C TYR A 122 -30.92 11.91 -7.56
N PHE A 123 -30.17 10.81 -7.55
CA PHE A 123 -28.78 10.80 -8.03
C PHE A 123 -28.66 11.32 -9.47
N LEU A 124 -29.49 10.81 -10.40
CA LEU A 124 -29.46 11.26 -11.79
C LEU A 124 -29.93 12.71 -11.92
N LYS A 125 -30.89 13.15 -11.11
CA LYS A 125 -31.37 14.53 -11.14
C LYS A 125 -30.28 15.51 -10.71
N ILE A 126 -29.55 15.23 -9.64
CA ILE A 126 -28.43 16.08 -9.20
C ILE A 126 -27.29 16.02 -10.22
N LEU A 127 -27.00 14.85 -10.80
CA LEU A 127 -26.01 14.74 -11.88
C LEU A 127 -26.35 15.66 -13.07
N GLU A 128 -27.61 15.68 -13.51
CA GLU A 128 -28.06 16.57 -14.59
C GLU A 128 -27.90 18.04 -14.21
N LEU A 129 -28.28 18.42 -12.98
CA LEU A 129 -28.08 19.80 -12.50
C LEU A 129 -26.60 20.19 -12.45
N VAL A 130 -25.72 19.29 -12.03
CA VAL A 130 -24.27 19.53 -12.02
C VAL A 130 -23.75 19.79 -13.44
N LEU A 131 -24.25 19.04 -14.42
CA LEU A 131 -23.86 19.19 -15.83
C LEU A 131 -24.46 20.44 -16.49
N ASP A 132 -25.66 20.86 -16.10
CA ASP A 132 -26.40 21.95 -16.74
C ASP A 132 -26.05 23.35 -16.18
N ASP A 133 -25.92 23.49 -14.85
CA ASP A 133 -25.92 24.82 -14.20
C ASP A 133 -24.53 25.38 -13.86
N GLY A 134 -23.46 24.57 -13.91
CA GLY A 134 -22.07 25.04 -13.78
C GLY A 134 -21.73 25.92 -12.57
N PHE A 135 -22.56 25.94 -11.51
CA PHE A 135 -22.37 26.78 -10.33
C PHE A 135 -21.28 26.21 -9.41
N GLU A 136 -20.62 27.04 -8.59
CA GLU A 136 -19.47 26.60 -7.77
C GLU A 136 -19.78 25.42 -6.84
N GLU A 137 -20.99 25.36 -6.29
CA GLU A 137 -21.46 24.28 -5.42
C GLU A 137 -21.51 22.92 -6.13
N ALA A 138 -21.85 22.91 -7.44
CA ALA A 138 -21.87 21.70 -8.25
C ALA A 138 -20.47 21.06 -8.39
N LYS A 139 -19.42 21.89 -8.38
CA LYS A 139 -18.03 21.43 -8.46
C LYS A 139 -17.61 20.68 -7.20
N LEU A 140 -18.13 21.08 -6.04
CA LEU A 140 -17.87 20.41 -4.75
C LEU A 140 -18.51 19.03 -4.67
N LEU A 141 -19.59 18.78 -5.44
CA LEU A 141 -20.29 17.49 -5.46
C LEU A 141 -19.65 16.46 -6.39
N ALA A 142 -18.91 16.89 -7.41
CA ALA A 142 -18.36 16.01 -8.43
C ALA A 142 -17.49 14.87 -7.85
N PRO A 143 -16.56 15.10 -6.88
CA PRO A 143 -15.80 14.01 -6.27
C PRO A 143 -16.67 12.92 -5.64
N SER A 144 -17.74 13.30 -4.91
CA SER A 144 -18.66 12.34 -4.28
C SER A 144 -19.54 11.61 -5.29
N MET A 145 -19.86 12.23 -6.42
CA MET A 145 -20.53 11.50 -7.51
C MET A 145 -19.60 10.45 -8.13
N LEU A 146 -18.31 10.77 -8.30
CA LEU A 146 -17.34 9.81 -8.85
C LEU A 146 -17.16 8.60 -7.93
N THR A 147 -17.18 8.77 -6.60
CA THR A 147 -17.10 7.63 -5.68
C THR A 147 -18.33 6.72 -5.80
N VAL A 148 -19.53 7.29 -5.98
CA VAL A 148 -20.75 6.52 -6.28
C VAL A 148 -20.62 5.77 -7.61
N PHE A 149 -20.14 6.43 -8.67
CA PHE A 149 -19.87 5.76 -9.95
C PHE A 149 -18.87 4.61 -9.79
N TYR A 150 -17.80 4.81 -9.01
CA TYR A 150 -16.79 3.78 -8.77
C TYR A 150 -17.42 2.53 -8.17
N LYS A 151 -18.22 2.69 -7.11
CA LYS A 151 -18.93 1.54 -6.51
C LYS A 151 -20.02 0.96 -7.39
N LEU A 152 -20.66 1.77 -8.23
CA LEU A 152 -21.63 1.27 -9.18
C LEU A 152 -20.98 0.37 -10.25
N PHE A 153 -19.83 0.78 -10.80
CA PHE A 153 -19.12 -0.02 -11.82
C PHE A 153 -18.44 -1.26 -11.25
N GLU A 154 -18.04 -1.25 -9.97
CA GLU A 154 -17.53 -2.42 -9.24
C GLU A 154 -18.60 -3.51 -9.06
N GLN A 155 -19.89 -3.18 -9.13
CA GLN A 155 -20.97 -4.17 -9.04
C GLN A 155 -20.97 -5.11 -10.25
N ASN A 156 -20.71 -6.40 -9.99
CA ASN A 156 -20.86 -7.46 -10.98
C ASN A 156 -22.33 -7.66 -11.42
N SER A 157 -23.29 -7.29 -10.58
CA SER A 157 -24.73 -7.39 -10.87
C SER A 157 -25.25 -6.32 -11.82
N LEU A 158 -24.50 -5.23 -12.06
CA LEU A 158 -24.95 -4.14 -12.93
C LEU A 158 -25.13 -4.64 -14.37
N PRO A 159 -26.36 -4.61 -14.93
CA PRO A 159 -26.61 -5.09 -16.30
C PRO A 159 -25.82 -4.33 -17.34
N GLU A 160 -25.37 -5.00 -18.40
CA GLU A 160 -24.50 -4.41 -19.42
C GLU A 160 -25.11 -3.17 -20.11
N GLU A 161 -26.41 -3.20 -20.41
CA GLU A 161 -27.13 -2.04 -20.97
C GLU A 161 -27.04 -0.82 -20.03
N ARG A 162 -27.20 -1.05 -18.72
CA ARG A 162 -27.08 -0.01 -17.71
C ARG A 162 -25.63 0.42 -17.53
N ARG A 163 -24.66 -0.49 -17.61
CA ARG A 163 -23.23 -0.17 -17.61
C ARG A 163 -22.87 0.78 -18.74
N ILE A 164 -23.34 0.52 -19.96
CA ILE A 164 -23.15 1.41 -21.12
C ILE A 164 -23.82 2.77 -20.90
N TYR A 165 -25.02 2.80 -20.33
CA TYR A 165 -25.72 4.05 -20.00
C TYR A 165 -24.93 4.89 -18.99
N PHE A 166 -24.52 4.31 -17.87
CA PHE A 166 -23.75 5.03 -16.85
C PHE A 166 -22.36 5.42 -17.34
N LYS A 167 -21.75 4.65 -18.26
CA LYS A 167 -20.49 5.01 -18.92
C LYS A 167 -20.62 6.37 -19.62
N ARG A 168 -21.68 6.59 -20.40
CA ARG A 168 -21.94 7.87 -21.10
C ARG A 168 -22.20 9.03 -20.13
N LYS A 169 -22.92 8.77 -19.03
CA LYS A 169 -23.20 9.77 -17.98
C LYS A 169 -21.92 10.17 -17.25
N TYR A 170 -21.08 9.20 -16.93
CA TYR A 170 -19.75 9.43 -16.37
C TYR A 170 -18.84 10.19 -17.32
N GLU A 171 -18.77 9.83 -18.62
CA GLU A 171 -17.99 10.56 -19.62
C GLU A 171 -18.38 12.05 -19.66
N SER A 172 -19.67 12.34 -19.52
CA SER A 172 -20.18 13.72 -19.45
C SER A 172 -19.70 14.45 -18.19
N LEU A 173 -19.74 13.78 -17.03
CA LEU A 173 -19.24 14.33 -15.76
C LEU A 173 -17.74 14.59 -15.80
N ILE A 174 -16.96 13.67 -16.37
CA ILE A 174 -15.52 13.83 -16.51
C ILE A 174 -15.19 15.01 -17.41
N ARG A 175 -15.84 15.13 -18.57
CA ARG A 175 -15.63 16.28 -19.45
C ARG A 175 -15.92 17.59 -18.71
N PHE A 176 -17.03 17.65 -17.97
CA PHE A 176 -17.36 18.79 -17.11
C PHE A 176 -16.26 19.10 -16.10
N ILE A 177 -15.77 18.11 -15.35
CA ILE A 177 -14.70 18.30 -14.35
C ILE A 177 -13.44 18.89 -15.00
N PHE A 178 -13.01 18.34 -16.13
CA PHE A 178 -11.80 18.79 -16.81
C PHE A 178 -11.96 20.16 -17.48
N GLU A 179 -13.14 20.49 -18.02
CA GLU A 179 -13.46 21.85 -18.52
C GLU A 179 -13.31 22.93 -17.43
N TYR A 180 -13.47 22.59 -16.15
CA TYR A 180 -13.35 23.51 -15.02
C TYR A 180 -12.07 23.36 -14.19
N ASN A 181 -10.96 22.97 -14.81
CA ASN A 181 -9.64 22.74 -14.18
C ASN A 181 -9.70 21.67 -13.08
N GLY A 182 -9.80 20.40 -13.49
CA GLY A 182 -9.98 19.23 -12.64
C GLY A 182 -9.28 19.28 -11.27
N PHE A 183 -10.02 18.93 -10.22
CA PHE A 183 -9.55 18.93 -8.83
C PHE A 183 -8.76 17.66 -8.49
N GLU A 184 -7.83 17.73 -7.53
CA GLU A 184 -7.04 16.58 -7.07
C GLU A 184 -7.90 15.36 -6.71
N ALA A 185 -8.97 15.56 -5.92
CA ALA A 185 -9.87 14.49 -5.52
C ALA A 185 -10.61 13.86 -6.73
N ALA A 186 -10.92 14.67 -7.75
CA ALA A 186 -11.58 14.20 -8.95
C ALA A 186 -10.59 13.43 -9.86
N ILE A 187 -9.34 13.89 -9.96
CA ILE A 187 -8.26 13.19 -10.67
C ILE A 187 -7.97 11.83 -10.00
N TYR A 188 -7.93 11.78 -8.66
CA TYR A 188 -7.79 10.54 -7.93
C TYR A 188 -8.93 9.54 -8.23
N ALA A 189 -10.19 10.01 -8.15
CA ALA A 189 -11.34 9.17 -8.45
C ALA A 189 -11.36 8.72 -9.93
N TYR A 190 -10.91 9.58 -10.85
CA TYR A 190 -10.72 9.25 -12.26
C TYR A 190 -9.74 8.08 -12.46
N PHE A 191 -8.58 8.08 -11.80
CA PHE A 191 -7.64 6.96 -11.89
C PHE A 191 -8.23 5.64 -11.41
N ARG A 192 -8.98 5.67 -10.29
CA ARG A 192 -9.67 4.50 -9.74
C ARG A 192 -10.75 3.96 -10.67
N LEU A 193 -11.46 4.86 -11.36
CA LEU A 193 -12.52 4.50 -12.30
C LEU A 193 -11.97 3.95 -13.61
N ASP A 194 -10.86 4.50 -14.09
CA ASP A 194 -10.17 4.01 -15.29
C ASP A 194 -9.63 2.58 -15.13
N GLU A 195 -9.34 2.13 -13.89
CA GLU A 195 -9.03 0.72 -13.58
C GLU A 195 -10.25 -0.21 -13.84
N LEU A 196 -11.48 0.30 -13.74
CA LEU A 196 -12.73 -0.49 -13.89
C LEU A 196 -13.35 -0.36 -15.28
N VAL A 197 -13.27 0.82 -15.87
CA VAL A 197 -13.90 1.14 -17.15
C VAL A 197 -12.92 2.01 -17.93
N SER A 198 -12.27 1.44 -18.95
CA SER A 198 -11.31 2.16 -19.79
C SER A 198 -12.01 3.36 -20.46
N LEU A 199 -11.68 4.54 -19.94
CA LEU A 199 -12.37 5.81 -20.20
C LEU A 199 -11.39 6.95 -20.46
N PHE A 200 -10.10 6.63 -20.47
CA PHE A 200 -9.05 7.56 -20.80
C PHE A 200 -9.33 8.30 -22.12
N GLN A 201 -9.18 9.62 -22.06
CA GLN A 201 -9.14 10.51 -23.23
C GLN A 201 -7.89 11.36 -23.15
N PHE A 202 -7.25 11.58 -24.29
CA PHE A 202 -5.95 12.24 -24.36
C PHE A 202 -6.03 13.72 -23.94
N GLU A 203 -7.18 14.35 -24.14
CA GLU A 203 -7.46 15.74 -23.74
C GLU A 203 -7.39 15.92 -22.22
N HIS A 204 -7.72 14.90 -21.43
CA HIS A 204 -7.61 14.95 -19.97
C HIS A 204 -6.16 14.92 -19.50
N LEU A 205 -5.27 14.31 -20.30
CA LEU A 205 -3.88 14.07 -19.93
C LEU A 205 -3.12 15.37 -19.68
N GLU A 206 -3.37 16.41 -20.47
CA GLU A 206 -2.71 17.71 -20.31
C GLU A 206 -3.02 18.30 -18.93
N ILE A 207 -4.28 18.26 -18.48
CA ILE A 207 -4.68 18.79 -17.18
C ILE A 207 -4.09 17.95 -16.04
N ILE A 208 -4.12 16.62 -16.18
CA ILE A 208 -3.52 15.69 -15.20
C ILE A 208 -2.02 15.97 -15.07
N ASN A 209 -1.30 16.06 -16.19
CA ASN A 209 0.14 16.29 -16.20
C ASN A 209 0.49 17.67 -15.63
N ASN A 210 -0.28 18.72 -15.99
CA ASN A 210 -0.12 20.07 -15.44
C ASN A 210 -0.34 20.11 -13.92
N TYR A 211 -1.21 19.26 -13.38
CA TYR A 211 -1.37 19.14 -11.94
C TYR A 211 -0.13 18.49 -11.30
N TYR A 212 0.27 17.30 -11.76
CA TYR A 212 1.35 16.55 -11.10
C TYR A 212 2.74 17.12 -11.32
N ILE A 213 2.99 17.83 -12.43
CA ILE A 213 4.26 18.55 -12.63
C ILE A 213 4.43 19.67 -11.59
N ASN A 214 3.34 20.23 -11.07
CA ASN A 214 3.39 21.27 -10.04
C ASN A 214 3.24 20.70 -8.62
N ASN A 215 2.85 19.43 -8.49
CA ASN A 215 2.57 18.77 -7.21
C ASN A 215 3.20 17.37 -7.14
N PRO A 216 4.53 17.23 -7.27
CA PRO A 216 5.18 15.92 -7.23
C PRO A 216 5.07 15.24 -5.87
N GLN A 217 4.69 15.97 -4.80
CA GLN A 217 4.45 15.45 -3.44
C GLN A 217 2.98 15.12 -3.14
N SER A 218 2.08 15.19 -4.13
CA SER A 218 0.66 14.86 -3.92
C SER A 218 0.53 13.47 -3.31
N ASP A 219 -0.37 13.30 -2.33
CA ASP A 219 -0.65 12.01 -1.70
C ASP A 219 -1.12 10.94 -2.71
N TYR A 220 -1.57 11.37 -3.89
CA TYR A 220 -2.06 10.51 -4.97
C TYR A 220 -1.05 10.32 -6.11
N VAL A 221 0.18 10.82 -5.99
CA VAL A 221 1.20 10.69 -7.04
C VAL A 221 1.49 9.24 -7.43
N GLY A 222 1.45 8.30 -6.47
CA GLY A 222 1.59 6.88 -6.77
C GLY A 222 0.48 6.35 -7.68
N LYS A 223 -0.75 6.88 -7.56
CA LYS A 223 -1.85 6.54 -8.48
C LYS A 223 -1.66 7.12 -9.87
N TYR A 224 -1.02 8.29 -9.99
CA TYR A 224 -0.60 8.83 -11.28
C TYR A 224 0.45 7.93 -11.94
N LEU A 225 1.48 7.49 -11.22
CA LEU A 225 2.49 6.56 -11.76
C LEU A 225 1.87 5.22 -12.20
N ASP A 226 0.97 4.66 -11.39
CA ASP A 226 0.20 3.45 -11.76
C ASP A 226 -0.61 3.67 -13.06
N PHE A 227 -1.26 4.82 -13.19
CA PHE A 227 -2.02 5.19 -14.38
C PHE A 227 -1.11 5.31 -15.61
N VAL A 228 0.05 5.98 -15.49
CA VAL A 228 1.06 6.06 -16.55
C VAL A 228 1.59 4.69 -16.92
N LEU A 229 1.81 3.80 -15.96
CA LEU A 229 2.25 2.43 -16.23
C LEU A 229 1.21 1.62 -17.01
N ARG A 230 -0.08 1.78 -16.70
CA ARG A 230 -1.18 1.06 -17.37
C ARG A 230 -1.39 1.52 -18.82
N HIS A 231 -1.17 2.80 -19.10
CA HIS A 231 -1.29 3.41 -20.43
C HIS A 231 0.08 3.72 -21.04
N PHE A 232 1.11 2.98 -20.63
CA PHE A 232 2.51 3.32 -20.90
C PHE A 232 2.77 3.62 -22.37
N ASP A 233 2.39 2.71 -23.27
CA ASP A 233 2.65 2.84 -24.70
C ASP A 233 1.90 4.02 -25.34
N ASP A 234 0.77 4.45 -24.75
CA ASP A 234 -0.11 5.47 -25.30
C ASP A 234 0.25 6.88 -24.82
N ILE A 235 0.73 7.04 -23.57
CA ILE A 235 0.81 8.36 -22.92
C ILE A 235 2.21 8.77 -22.46
N ILE A 236 3.16 7.84 -22.35
CA ILE A 236 4.44 8.08 -21.67
C ILE A 236 5.19 9.29 -22.24
N THR A 237 5.20 9.50 -23.55
CA THR A 237 5.90 10.64 -24.18
C THR A 237 5.39 11.99 -23.68
N ASN A 238 4.11 12.11 -23.33
CA ASN A 238 3.54 13.36 -22.81
C ASN A 238 3.67 13.49 -21.29
N SER A 239 3.89 12.37 -20.61
CA SER A 239 3.97 12.27 -19.15
C SER A 239 5.39 12.17 -18.61
N ILE A 240 6.39 11.93 -19.47
CA ILE A 240 7.76 11.62 -19.06
C ILE A 240 8.41 12.74 -18.24
N ASP A 241 8.19 14.01 -18.60
CA ASP A 241 8.72 15.15 -17.84
C ASP A 241 8.14 15.22 -16.43
N VAL A 242 6.86 14.85 -16.29
CA VAL A 242 6.20 14.74 -14.97
C VAL A 242 6.81 13.60 -14.16
N VAL A 243 7.01 12.43 -14.78
CA VAL A 243 7.62 11.26 -14.12
C VAL A 243 9.05 11.58 -13.68
N ARG A 244 9.84 12.28 -14.51
CA ARG A 244 11.20 12.74 -14.17
C ARG A 244 11.18 13.69 -12.98
N LYS A 245 10.28 14.68 -12.98
CA LYS A 245 10.15 15.60 -11.85
C LYS A 245 9.76 14.88 -10.56
N ILE A 246 8.86 13.89 -10.62
CA ILE A 246 8.51 13.05 -9.47
C ILE A 246 9.75 12.27 -8.98
N ALA A 247 10.53 11.68 -9.89
CA ALA A 247 11.75 10.96 -9.54
C ALA A 247 12.84 11.85 -8.91
N GLU A 248 12.86 13.15 -9.23
CA GLU A 248 13.83 14.12 -8.72
C GLU A 248 13.40 14.75 -7.39
N GLU A 249 12.12 15.09 -7.24
CA GLU A 249 11.66 15.94 -6.14
C GLU A 249 10.95 15.16 -5.02
N ASN A 250 10.35 13.98 -5.27
CA ASN A 250 9.48 13.31 -4.29
C ASN A 250 10.21 12.84 -3.02
N ASP A 251 9.59 12.95 -1.85
CA ASP A 251 10.22 12.61 -0.56
C ASP A 251 10.12 11.11 -0.18
N SER A 252 9.33 10.31 -0.89
CA SER A 252 9.19 8.87 -0.69
C SER A 252 10.18 8.09 -1.55
N ASP A 253 10.93 7.19 -0.93
CA ASP A 253 11.89 6.35 -1.62
C ASP A 253 11.18 5.36 -2.56
N ILE A 254 10.00 4.88 -2.14
CA ILE A 254 9.15 3.97 -2.90
C ILE A 254 8.64 4.65 -4.17
N ILE A 255 8.10 5.87 -4.06
CA ILE A 255 7.55 6.61 -5.21
C ILE A 255 8.67 6.97 -6.20
N ARG A 256 9.82 7.44 -5.71
CA ARG A 256 10.98 7.72 -6.58
C ARG A 256 11.43 6.48 -7.33
N ASN A 257 11.53 5.33 -6.66
CA ASN A 257 11.88 4.05 -7.30
C ASN A 257 10.90 3.69 -8.43
N GLN A 258 9.59 3.83 -8.19
CA GLN A 258 8.57 3.58 -9.21
C GLN A 258 8.72 4.50 -10.42
N ALA A 259 8.95 5.80 -10.20
CA ALA A 259 9.16 6.76 -11.27
C ALA A 259 10.43 6.46 -12.08
N ILE A 260 11.52 6.09 -11.42
CA ILE A 260 12.78 5.72 -12.10
C ILE A 260 12.61 4.48 -12.96
N LYS A 261 11.93 3.44 -12.45
CA LYS A 261 11.63 2.24 -13.24
C LYS A 261 10.81 2.57 -14.50
N LEU A 262 9.86 3.50 -14.41
CA LEU A 262 9.07 3.97 -15.55
C LEU A 262 9.94 4.69 -16.60
N ILE A 263 10.87 5.55 -16.16
CA ILE A 263 11.80 6.25 -17.06
C ILE A 263 12.70 5.24 -17.76
N GLU A 264 13.31 4.33 -17.01
CA GLU A 264 14.19 3.29 -17.55
C GLU A 264 13.48 2.41 -18.59
N LYS A 265 12.20 2.10 -18.37
CA LYS A 265 11.41 1.34 -19.34
C LYS A 265 11.19 2.12 -20.66
N TYR A 266 11.18 3.45 -20.62
CA TYR A 266 10.87 4.31 -21.77
C TYR A 266 12.07 4.53 -22.67
N ASP A 267 13.18 5.00 -22.11
CA ASP A 267 14.36 5.44 -22.86
C ASP A 267 15.67 4.75 -22.41
N ASN A 268 15.63 3.92 -21.35
CA ASN A 268 16.81 3.38 -20.67
C ASN A 268 17.81 4.48 -20.25
N ASP A 269 17.29 5.68 -19.98
CA ASP A 269 18.11 6.87 -19.90
C ASP A 269 17.83 7.79 -18.70
N TYR A 270 17.52 7.21 -17.53
CA TYR A 270 17.40 8.00 -16.31
C TYR A 270 18.70 8.76 -15.98
N LEU A 271 19.84 8.22 -16.42
CA LEU A 271 21.17 8.75 -16.14
C LEU A 271 21.89 9.41 -17.32
N ASN A 272 21.32 9.71 -18.50
CA ASN A 272 22.10 10.41 -19.58
C ASN A 272 21.49 11.69 -20.20
N GLU A 273 20.24 12.12 -19.97
CA GLU A 273 19.77 13.36 -20.65
C GLU A 273 20.50 14.67 -20.22
N LYS A 274 21.26 14.65 -19.10
CA LYS A 274 22.22 15.72 -18.72
C LYS A 274 23.53 15.19 -18.11
N SER A 275 23.80 13.91 -18.27
CA SER A 275 24.86 13.18 -17.56
C SER A 275 25.77 12.40 -18.50
N ASP A 276 25.80 12.82 -19.78
CA ASP A 276 27.10 13.11 -20.36
C ASP A 276 27.64 14.36 -19.65
N PRO A 277 28.61 14.17 -18.74
CA PRO A 277 28.84 15.13 -17.68
C PRO A 277 29.47 16.40 -18.26
N GLU A 278 29.02 17.56 -17.79
CA GLU A 278 30.01 18.46 -17.22
C GLU A 278 30.86 17.60 -16.30
N SER A 279 32.06 17.22 -16.76
CA SER A 279 32.96 16.26 -16.12
C SER A 279 32.83 16.35 -14.60
N ILE A 280 32.74 15.26 -13.83
CA ILE A 280 32.66 15.30 -12.35
C ILE A 280 33.67 16.31 -11.75
N SER A 281 34.80 16.55 -12.43
CA SER A 281 35.77 17.60 -12.14
C SER A 281 35.28 19.07 -12.18
N SER A 282 34.20 19.42 -12.86
CA SER A 282 33.67 20.79 -13.00
C SER A 282 32.51 21.11 -12.07
N LEU A 283 31.97 20.11 -11.36
CA LEU A 283 30.83 20.28 -10.46
C LEU A 283 31.26 20.79 -9.08
N ASP A 284 30.43 21.61 -8.47
CA ASP A 284 30.58 22.00 -7.07
C ASP A 284 30.08 20.91 -6.11
N ALA A 285 30.26 21.13 -4.81
CA ALA A 285 29.94 20.12 -3.79
C ALA A 285 28.43 19.81 -3.70
N ASP A 286 27.55 20.80 -3.89
CA ASP A 286 26.11 20.61 -3.81
C ASP A 286 25.60 19.84 -5.05
N GLN A 287 26.12 20.18 -6.24
CA GLN A 287 25.83 19.46 -7.49
C GLN A 287 26.31 18.00 -7.44
N LEU A 288 27.50 17.76 -6.86
CA LEU A 288 28.02 16.40 -6.65
C LEU A 288 27.12 15.58 -5.73
N LEU A 289 26.59 16.18 -4.66
CA LEU A 289 25.66 15.53 -3.76
C LEU A 289 24.31 15.22 -4.44
N GLU A 290 23.81 16.11 -5.29
CA GLU A 290 22.61 15.87 -6.09
C GLU A 290 22.82 14.70 -7.06
N GLN A 291 23.97 14.65 -7.75
CA GLN A 291 24.30 13.52 -8.62
C GLN A 291 24.43 12.21 -7.85
N ALA A 292 25.06 12.24 -6.67
CA ALA A 292 25.13 11.05 -5.81
C ALA A 292 23.73 10.55 -5.42
N ASP A 293 22.81 11.45 -5.09
CA ASP A 293 21.43 11.10 -4.80
C ASP A 293 20.78 10.36 -5.98
N LYS A 294 20.84 10.93 -7.18
CA LYS A 294 20.29 10.33 -8.40
C LYS A 294 20.86 8.92 -8.64
N ILE A 295 22.18 8.74 -8.49
CA ILE A 295 22.82 7.43 -8.67
C ILE A 295 22.40 6.44 -7.57
N ILE A 296 22.27 6.88 -6.32
CA ILE A 296 21.83 6.03 -5.20
C ILE A 296 20.42 5.49 -5.46
N TYR A 297 19.49 6.34 -5.91
CA TYR A 297 18.14 5.91 -6.26
C TYR A 297 18.09 5.05 -7.51
N TYR A 298 18.93 5.34 -8.50
CA TYR A 298 19.08 4.47 -9.67
C TYR A 298 19.49 3.05 -9.25
N ILE A 299 20.53 2.91 -8.42
CA ILE A 299 20.95 1.62 -7.86
C ILE A 299 19.80 0.96 -7.11
N ARG A 300 19.11 1.70 -6.23
CA ARG A 300 17.97 1.18 -5.47
C ARG A 300 16.90 0.61 -6.40
N SER A 301 16.51 1.35 -7.44
CA SER A 301 15.50 0.95 -8.41
C SER A 301 15.89 -0.30 -9.21
N LYS A 302 17.18 -0.46 -9.55
CA LYS A 302 17.71 -1.64 -10.25
C LYS A 302 17.79 -2.89 -9.39
N LEU A 303 17.87 -2.72 -8.07
CA LEU A 303 17.88 -3.84 -7.12
C LEU A 303 16.46 -4.21 -6.65
N THR A 304 15.47 -3.34 -6.81
CA THR A 304 14.06 -3.68 -6.55
C THR A 304 13.53 -4.58 -7.65
N VAL A 305 12.92 -5.70 -7.28
CA VAL A 305 12.32 -6.70 -8.17
C VAL A 305 10.84 -6.38 -8.35
N ASP A 306 10.37 -6.31 -9.60
CA ASP A 306 8.94 -6.21 -9.91
C ASP A 306 8.30 -7.56 -10.25
N ALA A 307 6.99 -7.55 -10.49
CA ALA A 307 6.20 -8.76 -10.75
C ALA A 307 6.62 -9.51 -12.03
N THR A 308 7.23 -8.82 -13.01
CA THR A 308 7.73 -9.45 -14.24
C THR A 308 9.04 -10.18 -13.93
N GLU A 309 9.97 -9.48 -13.27
CA GLU A 309 11.26 -10.03 -12.86
C GLU A 309 11.10 -11.22 -11.89
N LEU A 310 10.14 -11.13 -10.95
CA LEU A 310 9.81 -12.21 -10.02
C LEU A 310 9.50 -13.52 -10.77
N LYS A 311 8.68 -13.44 -11.84
CA LYS A 311 8.27 -14.60 -12.65
C LYS A 311 9.43 -15.20 -13.45
N GLU A 312 10.40 -14.38 -13.85
CA GLU A 312 11.58 -14.83 -14.59
C GLU A 312 12.60 -15.56 -13.69
N ILE A 313 12.73 -15.14 -12.43
CA ILE A 313 13.71 -15.73 -11.49
C ILE A 313 13.30 -17.15 -11.05
N GLY A 314 12.01 -17.37 -10.76
CA GLY A 314 11.48 -18.69 -10.39
C GLY A 314 11.17 -18.84 -8.90
N SER A 315 11.62 -19.95 -8.29
CA SER A 315 11.24 -20.33 -6.93
C SER A 315 12.09 -19.63 -5.86
N PHE A 316 11.43 -19.12 -4.82
CA PHE A 316 12.08 -18.55 -3.64
C PHE A 316 11.68 -19.32 -2.39
N GLY A 317 12.58 -19.39 -1.43
CA GLY A 317 12.27 -19.97 -0.13
C GLY A 317 13.24 -19.53 0.93
N HIS A 318 13.13 -20.14 2.10
CA HIS A 318 14.05 -19.91 3.18
C HIS A 318 14.29 -21.17 4.00
N TYR A 319 15.44 -21.24 4.64
CA TYR A 319 15.80 -22.31 5.55
C TYR A 319 15.25 -22.02 6.95
N THR A 320 14.93 -23.08 7.70
CA THR A 320 14.40 -22.99 9.05
C THR A 320 14.65 -24.28 9.83
N LYS A 321 14.38 -24.25 11.14
CA LYS A 321 14.40 -25.46 11.99
C LYS A 321 13.08 -26.24 11.84
N ILE A 322 13.12 -27.55 12.04
CA ILE A 322 11.91 -28.38 12.09
C ILE A 322 10.96 -27.94 13.21
N ASP A 323 11.49 -27.56 14.38
CA ASP A 323 10.67 -27.04 15.48
C ASP A 323 9.94 -25.76 15.10
N THR A 324 10.59 -24.86 14.36
CA THR A 324 9.97 -23.64 13.83
C THR A 324 8.87 -24.03 12.85
N LEU A 325 9.18 -24.87 11.86
CA LEU A 325 8.23 -25.36 10.87
C LEU A 325 6.95 -25.93 11.52
N THR A 326 7.12 -26.83 12.49
CA THR A 326 6.01 -27.49 13.18
C THR A 326 5.22 -26.52 14.07
N ASN A 327 5.88 -25.59 14.76
CA ASN A 327 5.18 -24.60 15.58
C ASN A 327 4.38 -23.59 14.75
N PHE A 328 4.82 -23.22 13.55
CA PHE A 328 4.13 -22.20 12.73
C PHE A 328 3.11 -22.78 11.75
N LEU A 329 3.37 -23.95 11.13
CA LEU A 329 2.41 -24.56 10.20
C LEU A 329 1.38 -25.47 10.87
N ILE A 330 1.72 -26.11 11.99
CA ILE A 330 0.82 -27.10 12.64
C ILE A 330 0.05 -26.48 13.81
N LYS A 331 0.63 -25.53 14.57
CA LYS A 331 -0.05 -24.89 15.73
C LYS A 331 -0.79 -23.59 15.37
N ALA A 332 -1.35 -23.46 14.17
CA ALA A 332 -2.19 -22.32 13.81
C ALA A 332 -3.45 -22.15 14.72
N ASP A 333 -3.74 -23.12 15.60
CA ASP A 333 -4.73 -23.04 16.68
C ASP A 333 -4.30 -22.16 17.88
N TRP A 334 -3.64 -21.02 17.66
CA TRP A 334 -3.38 -20.07 18.74
C TRP A 334 -4.63 -19.23 19.02
N LYS A 335 -5.38 -19.63 20.05
CA LYS A 335 -6.42 -18.78 20.65
C LYS A 335 -5.73 -17.66 21.43
N ASN A 336 -5.89 -16.41 20.99
CA ASN A 336 -5.64 -15.28 21.88
C ASN A 336 -6.70 -15.33 23.01
N GLU A 337 -6.30 -15.16 24.28
CA GLU A 337 -7.18 -15.26 25.45
C GLU A 337 -8.42 -14.34 25.39
N ASN A 338 -8.44 -13.38 24.45
CA ASN A 338 -9.53 -12.41 24.25
C ASN A 338 -10.28 -12.52 22.91
N ASN A 339 -9.87 -13.39 21.96
CA ASN A 339 -10.56 -13.56 20.66
C ASN A 339 -10.70 -15.06 20.33
N SER A 340 -11.93 -15.50 20.09
CA SER A 340 -12.26 -16.91 19.80
C SER A 340 -11.88 -17.39 18.39
N GLU A 341 -11.26 -16.54 17.56
CA GLU A 341 -10.87 -16.85 16.19
C GLU A 341 -9.37 -17.18 16.11
N THR A 342 -9.07 -18.34 15.53
CA THR A 342 -7.71 -18.78 15.19
C THR A 342 -7.13 -17.89 14.10
N GLN A 343 -6.03 -17.18 14.37
CA GLN A 343 -5.37 -16.35 13.37
C GLN A 343 -4.38 -17.18 12.53
N PRO A 344 -4.37 -17.02 11.19
CA PRO A 344 -3.41 -17.69 10.33
C PRO A 344 -1.99 -17.15 10.57
N PRO A 345 -0.94 -17.94 10.25
CA PRO A 345 0.43 -17.44 10.32
C PRO A 345 0.65 -16.33 9.28
N PHE A 346 1.31 -15.25 9.70
CA PHE A 346 1.72 -14.14 8.83
C PHE A 346 3.25 -14.06 8.70
N LEU A 347 3.74 -13.46 7.61
CA LEU A 347 5.18 -13.31 7.38
C LEU A 347 5.76 -12.28 8.36
N ARG A 348 6.75 -12.73 9.13
CA ARG A 348 7.48 -11.88 10.10
C ARG A 348 8.64 -11.17 9.42
N LEU A 349 8.68 -9.84 9.51
CA LEU A 349 9.87 -9.04 9.16
C LEU A 349 10.59 -8.62 10.44
N THR A 350 11.90 -8.91 10.53
CA THR A 350 12.73 -8.60 11.70
C THR A 350 13.47 -7.27 11.48
N ASN A 351 13.68 -6.49 12.53
CA ASN A 351 14.42 -5.24 12.40
C ASN A 351 15.84 -5.49 11.87
N LEU A 352 16.27 -4.67 10.91
CA LEU A 352 17.57 -4.77 10.23
C LEU A 352 18.75 -4.88 11.22
N LYS A 353 18.72 -4.15 12.34
CA LYS A 353 19.81 -4.14 13.33
C LYS A 353 19.87 -5.40 14.20
N GLN A 354 18.89 -6.30 14.08
CA GLN A 354 18.86 -7.58 14.80
C GLN A 354 19.26 -8.77 13.93
N LEU A 355 19.70 -8.53 12.69
CA LEU A 355 20.29 -9.58 11.86
C LEU A 355 21.65 -10.03 12.40
N ASN A 356 22.02 -11.26 12.05
CA ASN A 356 23.22 -11.92 12.56
C ASN A 356 24.51 -11.51 11.82
N ASP A 357 24.41 -10.88 10.64
CA ASP A 357 25.59 -10.49 9.86
C ASP A 357 26.19 -9.17 10.41
N PRO A 358 27.44 -9.19 10.93
CA PRO A 358 28.08 -7.98 11.46
C PRO A 358 28.44 -6.93 10.41
N MET A 359 28.53 -7.32 9.13
CA MET A 359 28.79 -6.46 7.97
C MET A 359 27.51 -5.91 7.33
N GLU A 360 26.35 -6.33 7.82
CA GLU A 360 25.04 -5.87 7.34
C GLU A 360 24.93 -4.34 7.41
N GLY A 361 24.64 -3.71 6.27
CA GLY A 361 24.58 -2.26 6.14
C GLY A 361 25.92 -1.53 6.22
N LYS A 362 27.06 -2.24 6.19
CA LYS A 362 28.42 -1.64 6.24
C LYS A 362 29.23 -1.83 4.96
N VAL A 363 28.96 -2.91 4.21
CA VAL A 363 29.79 -3.33 3.05
C VAL A 363 30.02 -2.21 2.03
N ILE A 364 28.96 -1.45 1.69
CA ILE A 364 29.09 -0.37 0.70
C ILE A 364 30.02 0.76 1.17
N TYR A 365 30.06 1.05 2.47
CA TYR A 365 30.93 2.09 3.02
C TYR A 365 32.39 1.68 2.89
N ASP A 366 32.70 0.43 3.26
CA ASP A 366 34.05 -0.14 3.10
C ASP A 366 34.46 -0.16 1.61
N TYR A 367 33.55 -0.55 0.71
CA TYR A 367 33.79 -0.56 -0.74
C TYR A 367 34.13 0.82 -1.31
N LEU A 368 33.43 1.86 -0.85
CA LEU A 368 33.67 3.25 -1.25
C LEU A 368 34.87 3.90 -0.54
N GLY A 369 35.51 3.21 0.42
CA GLY A 369 36.65 3.73 1.18
C GLY A 369 36.26 4.73 2.27
N ILE A 370 35.03 4.64 2.78
CA ILE A 370 34.51 5.51 3.84
C ILE A 370 34.92 4.91 5.19
N ASP A 371 35.71 5.64 5.97
CA ASP A 371 36.15 5.18 7.29
C ASP A 371 34.95 4.98 8.24
N ASN A 372 34.93 3.86 8.96
CA ASN A 372 33.97 3.56 10.02
C ASN A 372 33.96 4.65 11.13
N THR A 373 35.05 5.41 11.32
CA THR A 373 35.06 6.55 12.25
C THR A 373 34.26 7.76 11.78
N PHE A 374 33.87 7.81 10.50
CA PHE A 374 33.02 8.85 9.94
C PHE A 374 31.62 8.87 10.61
N PHE A 375 31.14 7.69 11.03
CA PHE A 375 29.83 7.49 11.65
C PHE A 375 29.93 7.29 13.16
N LYS A 376 30.24 8.35 13.91
CA LYS A 376 30.35 8.27 15.38
C LYS A 376 29.01 8.10 16.10
N GLN A 377 27.88 8.25 15.42
CA GLN A 377 26.55 8.25 16.03
C GLN A 377 25.81 6.94 15.79
N TYR A 378 25.20 6.41 16.85
CA TYR A 378 24.25 5.31 16.74
C TYR A 378 23.07 5.73 15.87
N GLN A 379 22.70 4.88 14.93
CA GLN A 379 21.60 5.15 13.99
C GLN A 379 20.45 4.20 14.27
N THR A 380 19.28 4.79 14.52
CA THR A 380 18.02 4.06 14.48
C THR A 380 17.76 3.59 13.06
N SER A 381 17.11 2.43 12.92
CA SER A 381 16.64 1.95 11.63
C SER A 381 15.24 1.40 11.86
N ASN A 382 14.26 1.97 11.19
CA ASN A 382 12.91 1.44 11.14
C ASN A 382 12.67 0.61 9.88
N VAL A 383 13.75 -0.02 9.38
CA VAL A 383 13.70 -0.99 8.28
C VAL A 383 13.54 -2.39 8.87
N PHE A 384 12.51 -3.08 8.43
CA PHE A 384 12.21 -4.45 8.83
C PHE A 384 12.27 -5.35 7.60
N ILE A 385 12.97 -6.48 7.71
CA ILE A 385 13.27 -7.35 6.57
C ILE A 385 13.03 -8.83 6.87
N SER A 386 12.77 -9.59 5.81
CA SER A 386 12.83 -11.05 5.80
C SER A 386 13.66 -11.48 4.60
N SER A 387 14.64 -12.35 4.86
CA SER A 387 15.57 -12.86 3.86
C SER A 387 15.04 -14.15 3.24
N LEU A 388 15.27 -14.29 1.93
CA LEU A 388 14.90 -15.46 1.15
C LEU A 388 15.92 -15.70 0.04
N THR A 389 15.90 -16.90 -0.53
CA THR A 389 16.94 -17.40 -1.44
C THR A 389 16.31 -18.27 -2.53
N THR A 390 16.96 -18.29 -3.70
CA THR A 390 16.65 -19.22 -4.79
C THR A 390 17.40 -20.56 -4.67
N VAL A 391 18.30 -20.68 -3.69
CA VAL A 391 19.15 -21.86 -3.48
C VAL A 391 18.50 -22.81 -2.47
N SER A 392 17.77 -23.81 -2.97
CA SER A 392 16.91 -24.70 -2.16
C SER A 392 17.60 -25.93 -1.55
N ASP A 393 18.74 -26.37 -2.11
CA ASP A 393 19.45 -27.56 -1.64
C ASP A 393 20.97 -27.36 -1.71
N SER A 394 21.54 -26.69 -0.70
CA SER A 394 22.97 -26.33 -0.67
C SER A 394 23.58 -26.61 0.70
N LEU A 395 24.73 -27.32 0.72
CA LEU A 395 25.41 -27.72 1.96
C LEU A 395 25.76 -26.55 2.88
N PRO A 396 26.37 -25.44 2.41
CA PRO A 396 26.61 -24.28 3.28
C PRO A 396 25.30 -23.71 3.83
N MET A 397 24.24 -23.62 3.01
CA MET A 397 22.94 -23.12 3.45
C MET A 397 22.29 -24.02 4.51
N TRP A 398 22.30 -25.34 4.32
CA TRP A 398 21.82 -26.31 5.30
C TRP A 398 22.56 -26.19 6.63
N LYS A 399 23.87 -25.98 6.56
CA LYS A 399 24.72 -25.92 7.76
C LYS A 399 24.43 -24.66 8.56
N GLU A 400 24.42 -23.50 7.90
CA GLU A 400 24.31 -22.20 8.56
C GLU A 400 22.86 -21.85 8.95
N TYR A 401 21.87 -22.17 8.10
CA TYR A 401 20.51 -21.66 8.24
C TYR A 401 19.45 -22.72 8.58
N ALA A 402 19.80 -24.01 8.56
CA ALA A 402 18.88 -25.12 8.82
C ALA A 402 19.38 -26.06 9.93
N ASP A 403 19.73 -25.49 11.08
CA ASP A 403 20.09 -26.23 12.30
C ASP A 403 21.18 -27.30 12.10
N SER A 404 22.28 -26.91 11.43
CA SER A 404 23.37 -27.84 11.08
C SER A 404 22.89 -29.05 10.26
N SER A 405 22.04 -28.78 9.26
CA SER A 405 21.45 -29.73 8.30
C SER A 405 20.31 -30.61 8.83
N GLN A 406 19.76 -30.31 10.01
CA GLN A 406 18.61 -31.00 10.62
C GLN A 406 17.28 -30.25 10.42
N GLY A 407 17.32 -29.10 9.74
CA GLY A 407 16.16 -28.26 9.48
C GLY A 407 15.40 -28.62 8.20
N ALA A 408 14.70 -27.64 7.65
CA ALA A 408 14.00 -27.72 6.38
C ALA A 408 14.19 -26.44 5.56
N PHE A 409 14.00 -26.55 4.25
CA PHE A 409 13.82 -25.42 3.34
C PHE A 409 12.34 -25.32 2.99
N LEU A 410 11.77 -24.12 3.07
CA LEU A 410 10.38 -23.83 2.75
C LEU A 410 10.32 -22.96 1.50
N GLU A 411 9.77 -23.49 0.43
CA GLU A 411 9.51 -22.75 -0.80
C GLU A 411 8.17 -22.03 -0.69
N TYR A 412 8.17 -20.72 -0.92
CA TYR A 412 6.96 -19.93 -0.92
C TYR A 412 6.09 -20.28 -2.11
N ASP A 413 4.77 -20.20 -1.91
CA ASP A 413 3.82 -20.24 -3.01
C ASP A 413 4.02 -19.01 -3.91
N ASN A 414 4.06 -19.22 -5.23
CA ASN A 414 4.34 -18.13 -6.17
C ASN A 414 3.24 -17.05 -6.16
N THR A 415 1.96 -17.44 -6.05
CA THR A 415 0.85 -16.48 -5.98
C THR A 415 0.89 -15.65 -4.70
N TYR A 416 1.42 -16.22 -3.62
CA TYR A 416 1.67 -15.50 -2.37
C TYR A 416 2.74 -14.41 -2.54
N LEU A 417 3.88 -14.74 -3.19
CA LEU A 417 4.92 -13.74 -3.47
C LEU A 417 4.48 -12.70 -4.49
N GLU A 418 3.71 -13.07 -5.50
CA GLU A 418 3.10 -12.11 -6.43
C GLU A 418 2.23 -11.08 -5.69
N GLY A 419 1.46 -11.50 -4.69
CA GLY A 419 0.69 -10.60 -3.84
C GLY A 419 1.55 -9.65 -3.01
N ILE A 420 2.72 -10.11 -2.54
CA ILE A 420 3.68 -9.27 -1.81
C ILE A 420 4.35 -8.26 -2.75
N VAL A 421 4.84 -8.69 -3.91
CA VAL A 421 5.52 -7.83 -4.89
C VAL A 421 4.56 -6.79 -5.49
N ALA A 422 3.28 -7.13 -5.63
CA ALA A 422 2.27 -6.19 -6.10
C ALA A 422 1.88 -5.15 -5.04
N HIS A 423 2.29 -5.32 -3.78
CA HIS A 423 1.92 -4.40 -2.72
C HIS A 423 2.71 -3.08 -2.81
N LYS A 424 2.01 -1.97 -2.59
CA LYS A 424 2.55 -0.62 -2.84
C LYS A 424 3.73 -0.23 -1.95
N TYR A 425 3.70 -0.68 -0.69
CA TYR A 425 4.64 -0.22 0.34
C TYR A 425 5.62 -1.29 0.83
N ILE A 426 5.53 -2.49 0.28
CA ILE A 426 6.44 -3.58 0.61
C ILE A 426 7.35 -3.78 -0.59
N GLU A 427 8.66 -3.68 -0.36
CA GLU A 427 9.64 -3.83 -1.41
C GLU A 427 10.21 -5.25 -1.41
N PHE A 428 10.37 -5.81 -2.61
CA PHE A 428 11.10 -7.04 -2.83
C PHE A 428 12.40 -6.66 -3.53
N VAL A 429 13.55 -6.99 -2.94
CA VAL A 429 14.85 -6.53 -3.43
C VAL A 429 15.83 -7.68 -3.58
N LYS A 430 16.73 -7.56 -4.56
CA LYS A 430 17.86 -8.46 -4.78
C LYS A 430 19.10 -7.91 -4.08
N ILE A 431 19.88 -8.78 -3.45
CA ILE A 431 21.16 -8.38 -2.86
C ILE A 431 22.26 -8.33 -3.92
N HIS A 432 23.04 -7.24 -3.88
CA HIS A 432 24.23 -7.06 -4.70
C HIS A 432 25.48 -7.43 -3.90
N TYR A 433 26.37 -8.20 -4.52
CA TYR A 433 27.55 -8.75 -3.86
C TYR A 433 28.81 -8.00 -4.27
N LEU A 434 29.51 -7.42 -3.28
CA LEU A 434 30.68 -6.58 -3.51
C LEU A 434 31.98 -7.34 -3.23
N ASP A 435 32.90 -7.29 -4.18
CA ASP A 435 34.27 -7.79 -4.02
C ASP A 435 35.17 -6.67 -3.49
N LEU A 436 35.49 -6.73 -2.21
CA LEU A 436 36.37 -5.73 -1.57
C LEU A 436 37.84 -5.85 -1.98
N ASN A 437 38.23 -6.95 -2.64
CA ASN A 437 39.63 -7.28 -2.94
C ASN A 437 39.98 -7.16 -4.44
N SER A 438 38.99 -6.98 -5.32
CA SER A 438 39.22 -7.00 -6.76
C SER A 438 39.11 -5.61 -7.41
N TYR A 439 40.09 -5.28 -8.25
CA TYR A 439 40.04 -4.14 -9.19
C TYR A 439 39.32 -4.51 -10.49
N LYS A 440 38.36 -5.45 -10.46
CA LYS A 440 37.75 -5.99 -11.69
C LYS A 440 36.95 -4.94 -12.44
N LYS A 441 36.85 -5.14 -13.77
CA LYS A 441 36.05 -4.33 -14.69
C LYS A 441 34.58 -4.32 -14.27
N GLU A 442 33.95 -3.17 -14.48
CA GLU A 442 32.53 -2.92 -14.30
C GLU A 442 31.72 -3.89 -15.20
N GLU A 443 31.04 -4.87 -14.59
CA GLU A 443 30.26 -5.89 -15.31
C GLU A 443 28.76 -5.55 -15.35
N SER A 444 28.20 -4.99 -14.27
CA SER A 444 26.79 -4.59 -14.19
C SER A 444 26.56 -3.07 -14.18
N ASP A 445 25.34 -2.62 -14.47
CA ASP A 445 24.97 -1.20 -14.38
C ASP A 445 25.02 -0.67 -12.94
N VAL A 446 24.82 -1.55 -11.95
CA VAL A 446 25.04 -1.25 -10.53
C VAL A 446 26.52 -1.00 -10.27
N ASP A 447 27.43 -1.83 -10.79
CA ASP A 447 28.88 -1.64 -10.61
C ASP A 447 29.37 -0.34 -11.25
N LYS A 448 28.91 -0.02 -12.46
CA LYS A 448 29.21 1.27 -13.13
C LYS A 448 28.74 2.45 -12.28
N SER A 449 27.54 2.35 -11.72
CA SER A 449 26.96 3.36 -10.84
C SER A 449 27.75 3.52 -9.55
N LEU A 450 28.19 2.41 -8.94
CA LEU A 450 29.05 2.42 -7.76
C LEU A 450 30.42 3.05 -8.04
N SER A 451 31.02 2.80 -9.20
CA SER A 451 32.25 3.48 -9.63
C SER A 451 32.07 5.00 -9.71
N LYS A 452 30.94 5.47 -10.26
CA LYS A 452 30.61 6.90 -10.30
C LYS A 452 30.45 7.47 -8.89
N LEU A 453 29.76 6.77 -7.98
CA LEU A 453 29.63 7.20 -6.58
C LEU A 453 30.99 7.31 -5.88
N LYS A 454 31.92 6.39 -6.16
CA LYS A 454 33.27 6.46 -5.62
C LYS A 454 34.03 7.70 -6.10
N GLN A 455 33.95 8.01 -7.40
CA GLN A 455 34.55 9.23 -7.96
C GLN A 455 33.97 10.51 -7.34
N ILE A 456 32.64 10.55 -7.14
CA ILE A 456 31.97 11.67 -6.47
C ILE A 456 32.48 11.82 -5.02
N PHE A 457 32.56 10.71 -4.28
CA PHE A 457 33.04 10.73 -2.90
C PHE A 457 34.48 11.24 -2.80
N GLU A 458 35.40 10.71 -3.64
CA GLU A 458 36.78 11.16 -3.72
C GLU A 458 36.85 12.67 -4.04
N LYS A 459 36.01 13.14 -4.96
CA LYS A 459 35.95 14.57 -5.31
C LYS A 459 35.47 15.45 -4.16
N LEU A 460 34.44 15.01 -3.43
CA LEU A 460 33.96 15.72 -2.23
C LEU A 460 35.04 15.79 -1.14
N GLN A 461 35.87 14.74 -1.00
CA GLN A 461 37.03 14.75 -0.10
C GLN A 461 38.10 15.76 -0.56
N GLU A 462 38.43 15.82 -1.86
CA GLU A 462 39.36 16.83 -2.41
C GLU A 462 38.90 18.26 -2.13
N LEU A 463 37.58 18.50 -2.28
CA LEU A 463 36.95 19.80 -2.02
C LEU A 463 36.84 20.14 -0.53
N LYS A 464 37.11 19.18 0.37
CA LYS A 464 36.90 19.30 1.83
C LYS A 464 35.48 19.71 2.19
N ALA A 465 34.50 19.18 1.45
CA ALA A 465 33.09 19.50 1.59
C ALA A 465 32.46 18.64 2.71
N GLU A 466 32.76 18.97 3.98
CA GLU A 466 32.34 18.14 5.14
C GLU A 466 30.81 17.95 5.23
N LYS A 467 30.04 19.01 4.97
CA LYS A 467 28.57 18.98 5.01
C LYS A 467 28.02 18.02 3.96
N GLU A 468 28.54 18.09 2.73
CA GLU A 468 28.10 17.28 1.60
C GLU A 468 28.57 15.83 1.75
N LEU A 469 29.74 15.58 2.34
CA LEU A 469 30.20 14.23 2.72
C LEU A 469 29.26 13.59 3.75
N ILE A 470 28.79 14.33 4.75
CA ILE A 470 27.77 13.85 5.71
C ILE A 470 26.47 13.56 4.96
N GLY A 471 26.02 14.46 4.08
CA GLY A 471 24.83 14.26 3.26
C GLY A 471 24.92 13.01 2.37
N PHE A 472 26.07 12.77 1.75
CA PHE A 472 26.35 11.60 0.91
C PHE A 472 26.20 10.31 1.71
N ALA A 473 26.81 10.28 2.89
CA ALA A 473 26.74 9.19 3.84
C ALA A 473 25.32 8.90 4.37
N GLU A 474 24.52 9.94 4.64
CA GLU A 474 23.11 9.82 4.99
C GLU A 474 22.28 9.23 3.84
N LYS A 475 22.50 9.70 2.61
CA LYS A 475 21.82 9.16 1.42
C LYS A 475 22.18 7.70 1.16
N LEU A 476 23.43 7.29 1.37
CA LEU A 476 23.86 5.89 1.21
C LEU A 476 23.12 4.91 2.12
N LYS A 477 22.63 5.35 3.28
CA LYS A 477 21.86 4.48 4.20
C LYS A 477 20.62 3.88 3.54
N LYS A 478 20.05 4.59 2.55
CA LYS A 478 18.88 4.14 1.81
C LYS A 478 19.15 2.85 1.04
N ILE A 479 20.41 2.54 0.72
CA ILE A 479 20.77 1.35 -0.05
C ILE A 479 21.75 0.44 0.67
N SER A 480 22.31 0.83 1.82
CA SER A 480 23.40 0.10 2.45
C SER A 480 23.07 -1.35 2.81
N TYR A 481 21.81 -1.62 3.18
CA TYR A 481 21.28 -2.95 3.46
C TYR A 481 20.91 -3.76 2.20
N LEU A 482 21.29 -3.29 1.02
CA LEU A 482 21.13 -4.03 -0.23
C LEU A 482 22.43 -4.70 -0.68
N PHE A 483 23.50 -4.60 0.12
CA PHE A 483 24.83 -5.07 -0.23
C PHE A 483 25.37 -6.08 0.78
N LYS A 484 26.01 -7.13 0.25
CA LYS A 484 26.79 -8.11 1.01
C LYS A 484 28.18 -8.28 0.42
N VAL A 485 29.11 -8.83 1.20
CA VAL A 485 30.42 -9.22 0.68
C VAL A 485 30.29 -10.42 -0.25
N LYS A 486 31.13 -10.48 -1.27
CA LYS A 486 31.12 -11.52 -2.30
C LYS A 486 31.27 -12.95 -1.77
N ASP A 487 31.87 -13.12 -0.60
CA ASP A 487 31.98 -14.44 0.05
C ASP A 487 30.61 -15.09 0.30
N TYR A 488 29.54 -14.30 0.39
CA TYR A 488 28.16 -14.77 0.57
C TYR A 488 27.36 -14.87 -0.74
N GLU A 489 27.98 -14.70 -1.91
CA GLU A 489 27.29 -14.73 -3.21
C GLU A 489 26.54 -16.05 -3.47
N TYR A 490 27.04 -17.15 -2.89
CA TYR A 490 26.39 -18.46 -2.96
C TYR A 490 25.01 -18.51 -2.29
N GLU A 491 24.66 -17.52 -1.45
CA GLU A 491 23.35 -17.43 -0.81
C GLU A 491 22.26 -17.00 -1.80
N MET A 492 22.62 -16.28 -2.88
CA MET A 492 21.67 -15.69 -3.84
C MET A 492 20.46 -15.05 -3.14
N GLU A 493 20.75 -14.15 -2.20
CA GLU A 493 19.77 -13.58 -1.28
C GLU A 493 18.89 -12.52 -1.96
N TYR A 494 17.62 -12.55 -1.59
CA TYR A 494 16.63 -11.52 -1.81
C TYR A 494 15.96 -11.18 -0.48
N ARG A 495 15.34 -10.01 -0.41
CA ARG A 495 14.67 -9.54 0.81
C ARG A 495 13.29 -9.00 0.50
N ILE A 496 12.35 -9.32 1.38
CA ILE A 496 11.10 -8.58 1.52
C ILE A 496 11.33 -7.58 2.63
N LEU A 497 11.04 -6.30 2.39
CA LEU A 497 11.25 -5.26 3.39
C LEU A 497 10.19 -4.18 3.40
N ILE A 498 10.10 -3.52 4.54
CA ILE A 498 9.34 -2.28 4.73
C ILE A 498 10.20 -1.29 5.49
N ASN A 499 10.22 -0.04 5.02
CA ASN A 499 10.88 1.07 5.69
C ASN A 499 9.82 1.98 6.32
N LEU A 500 9.61 1.87 7.63
CA LEU A 500 8.60 2.70 8.30
C LEU A 500 8.96 4.19 8.31
N ASP A 501 10.20 4.57 8.01
CA ASP A 501 10.61 5.98 7.90
C ASP A 501 10.25 6.61 6.53
N ASP A 502 9.74 5.82 5.57
CA ASP A 502 9.35 6.33 4.26
C ASP A 502 8.17 7.32 4.35
N THR A 503 8.26 8.44 3.64
CA THR A 503 7.25 9.51 3.66
C THR A 503 5.86 9.03 3.27
N ALA A 504 5.73 8.13 2.29
CA ALA A 504 4.43 7.62 1.87
C ALA A 504 3.77 6.78 2.97
N ILE A 505 4.56 5.96 3.68
CA ILE A 505 4.08 5.18 4.83
C ILE A 505 3.73 6.12 6.00
N GLN A 506 4.59 7.11 6.29
CA GLN A 506 4.35 8.09 7.35
C GLN A 506 3.09 8.92 7.13
N ASN A 507 2.77 9.28 5.88
CA ASN A 507 1.54 10.00 5.55
C ASN A 507 0.30 9.17 5.85
N ILE A 508 0.30 7.86 5.52
CA ILE A 508 -0.80 6.96 5.88
C ILE A 508 -0.96 6.89 7.40
N ILE A 509 0.14 6.64 8.11
CA ILE A 509 0.12 6.54 9.58
C ILE A 509 -0.41 7.83 10.22
N LYS A 510 -0.03 9.01 9.71
CA LYS A 510 -0.53 10.30 10.24
C LYS A 510 -1.99 10.56 9.90
N ARG A 511 -2.44 10.18 8.70
CA ARG A 511 -3.86 10.26 8.31
C ARG A 511 -4.73 9.43 9.26
N ASP A 512 -4.27 8.25 9.65
CA ASP A 512 -4.96 7.39 10.61
C ASP A 512 -5.22 8.05 11.97
N VAL A 513 -4.31 8.92 12.44
CA VAL A 513 -4.44 9.62 13.72
C VAL A 513 -5.49 10.73 13.66
N ASN A 514 -5.60 11.40 12.52
CA ASN A 514 -6.44 12.59 12.36
C ASN A 514 -7.87 12.27 11.93
N ASP A 515 -8.13 11.07 11.40
CA ASP A 515 -9.45 10.66 10.94
C ASP A 515 -10.20 9.88 12.04
N SER A 516 -11.09 10.58 12.76
CA SER A 516 -11.93 10.05 13.84
C SER A 516 -13.10 9.20 13.34
N SER A 517 -13.26 9.04 12.03
CA SER A 517 -14.31 8.21 11.44
C SER A 517 -13.90 6.72 11.43
N ASN A 518 -14.89 5.84 11.63
CA ASN A 518 -14.74 4.38 11.82
C ASN A 518 -14.20 3.59 10.59
N GLU A 519 -13.34 4.18 9.75
CA GLU A 519 -12.65 3.51 8.64
C GLU A 519 -11.58 2.47 9.07
N LYS A 520 -11.61 1.99 10.33
CA LYS A 520 -10.64 1.02 10.87
C LYS A 520 -10.51 -0.28 10.05
N TYR A 521 -11.53 -0.63 9.27
CA TYR A 521 -11.54 -1.85 8.44
C TYR A 521 -10.82 -1.68 7.09
N PHE A 522 -10.82 -0.48 6.48
CA PHE A 522 -10.08 -0.21 5.23
C PHE A 522 -8.57 0.00 5.48
N LYS A 523 -8.18 0.37 6.71
CA LYS A 523 -6.85 0.86 7.09
C LYS A 523 -5.78 -0.23 7.28
N LYS A 524 -6.15 -1.46 7.66
CA LYS A 524 -5.17 -2.57 7.84
C LYS A 524 -4.56 -3.06 6.52
N GLU A 525 -5.30 -2.96 5.42
CA GLU A 525 -4.88 -3.43 4.10
C GLU A 525 -3.95 -2.43 3.39
N GLU A 526 -3.93 -1.16 3.82
CA GLU A 526 -3.23 -0.10 3.09
C GLU A 526 -1.72 -0.16 3.28
N ILE A 527 -1.20 -0.27 4.51
CA ILE A 527 0.23 -0.49 4.78
C ILE A 527 0.60 -1.98 4.66
N GLY A 528 -0.38 -2.87 4.86
CA GLY A 528 -0.18 -4.31 4.83
C GLY A 528 0.46 -4.89 6.09
N LEU A 529 0.42 -4.19 7.23
CA LEU A 529 0.98 -4.65 8.50
C LEU A 529 -0.11 -4.98 9.54
N GLU A 530 0.16 -5.99 10.37
CA GLU A 530 -0.68 -6.29 11.53
C GLU A 530 -0.52 -5.24 12.63
N ASN A 531 -1.66 -4.74 13.13
CA ASN A 531 -1.70 -3.83 14.26
C ASN A 531 -1.80 -4.62 15.57
N PHE A 532 -0.86 -4.38 16.48
CA PHE A 532 -0.70 -5.14 17.73
C PHE A 532 -1.17 -4.39 18.98
N ASP A 533 -1.85 -3.26 18.82
CA ASP A 533 -2.05 -2.26 19.86
C ASP A 533 -2.41 -2.82 21.25
N LYS A 534 -1.40 -2.86 22.13
CA LYS A 534 -1.54 -3.15 23.56
C LYS A 534 -1.50 -1.87 24.41
N VAL A 535 -1.23 -0.69 23.81
CA VAL A 535 -0.80 0.52 24.57
C VAL A 535 -1.28 1.88 23.99
N ASN A 536 -2.23 1.93 23.05
CA ASN A 536 -2.75 3.14 22.39
C ASN A 536 -1.65 4.00 21.72
N TYR A 537 -0.84 3.42 20.84
CA TYR A 537 0.12 4.21 20.04
C TYR A 537 -0.56 4.83 18.81
N ASN A 538 -0.29 6.12 18.58
CA ASN A 538 -0.76 6.87 17.41
C ASN A 538 0.34 7.05 16.34
N ASP A 539 1.34 6.17 16.30
CA ASP A 539 2.42 6.22 15.31
C ASP A 539 2.84 4.80 14.88
N PHE A 540 3.93 4.70 14.12
CA PHE A 540 4.42 3.43 13.58
C PHE A 540 4.63 2.33 14.64
N ARG A 541 4.78 2.67 15.92
CA ARG A 541 4.95 1.71 17.02
C ARG A 541 3.74 0.80 17.21
N GLN A 542 2.56 1.19 16.73
CA GLN A 542 1.36 0.33 16.77
C GLN A 542 1.53 -0.99 15.98
N TYR A 543 2.45 -1.02 15.01
CA TYR A 543 2.75 -2.20 14.20
C TYR A 543 3.88 -3.07 14.77
N ILE A 544 4.63 -2.54 15.74
CA ILE A 544 5.84 -3.17 16.25
C ILE A 544 5.50 -4.17 17.36
N VAL A 545 6.00 -5.40 17.20
CA VAL A 545 5.98 -6.43 18.23
C VAL A 545 7.32 -6.45 18.96
N LEU A 546 7.22 -6.43 20.29
CA LEU A 546 8.32 -6.68 21.21
C LEU A 546 8.09 -8.03 21.91
N SER A 547 8.99 -8.99 21.67
CA SER A 547 8.93 -10.30 22.35
C SER A 547 10.16 -10.50 23.23
N PRO A 548 10.00 -10.74 24.55
CA PRO A 548 11.12 -10.98 25.44
C PRO A 548 11.86 -12.28 25.09
N LYS A 549 13.19 -12.28 25.28
CA LYS A 549 14.05 -13.47 25.22
C LYS A 549 14.57 -13.85 26.60
N ASP A 550 14.94 -15.12 26.76
CA ASP A 550 15.51 -15.66 28.00
C ASP A 550 16.79 -14.96 28.47
N ASN A 551 17.51 -14.29 27.55
CA ASN A 551 18.74 -13.55 27.84
C ASN A 551 18.53 -12.07 28.21
N GLY A 552 17.27 -11.65 28.47
CA GLY A 552 16.93 -10.27 28.82
C GLY A 552 16.92 -9.30 27.63
N ARG A 553 17.10 -9.79 26.40
CA ARG A 553 16.92 -9.01 25.16
C ARG A 553 15.48 -9.14 24.65
N TYR A 554 15.17 -8.39 23.60
CA TYR A 554 13.87 -8.46 22.92
C TYR A 554 14.07 -8.73 21.43
N ASP A 555 13.20 -9.55 20.85
CA ASP A 555 12.96 -9.55 19.42
C ASP A 555 12.09 -8.33 19.05
N LEU A 556 12.45 -7.69 17.95
CA LEU A 556 11.79 -6.51 17.38
C LEU A 556 11.38 -6.85 15.95
N PHE A 557 10.07 -6.98 15.70
CA PHE A 557 9.55 -7.41 14.42
C PHE A 557 8.17 -6.83 14.11
N VAL A 558 7.76 -6.92 12.86
CA VAL A 558 6.41 -6.63 12.37
C VAL A 558 5.88 -7.85 11.59
N TYR A 559 4.58 -7.93 11.36
CA TYR A 559 3.98 -8.97 10.51
C TYR A 559 3.29 -8.35 9.30
N ILE A 560 3.51 -8.94 8.13
CA ILE A 560 2.77 -8.62 6.91
C ILE A 560 1.41 -9.33 6.96
N ASN A 561 0.34 -8.54 7.05
CA ASN A 561 -1.05 -8.99 7.14
C ASN A 561 -1.81 -8.74 5.83
N LEU A 562 -1.18 -9.10 4.70
CA LEU A 562 -1.83 -9.07 3.40
C LEU A 562 -2.57 -10.37 3.11
N LEU A 563 -1.86 -11.48 3.28
CA LEU A 563 -2.35 -12.82 3.05
C LEU A 563 -1.72 -13.75 4.09
N PRO A 564 -2.44 -14.82 4.49
CA PRO A 564 -1.84 -15.92 5.22
C PRO A 564 -0.57 -16.44 4.53
N LEU A 565 0.46 -16.69 5.33
CA LEU A 565 1.71 -17.28 4.89
C LEU A 565 1.45 -18.61 4.18
N LYS A 566 1.97 -18.76 2.96
CA LYS A 566 1.69 -19.92 2.12
C LYS A 566 2.98 -20.46 1.48
N TYR A 567 3.15 -21.77 1.58
CA TYR A 567 4.27 -22.51 1.02
C TYR A 567 3.78 -23.58 0.04
N SER A 568 4.50 -23.73 -1.08
CA SER A 568 4.24 -24.75 -2.10
C SER A 568 4.98 -26.06 -1.81
N LYS A 569 6.18 -25.98 -1.22
CA LYS A 569 7.09 -27.12 -1.06
C LYS A 569 7.92 -27.04 0.22
N VAL A 570 8.22 -28.21 0.78
CA VAL A 570 9.16 -28.40 1.89
C VAL A 570 10.23 -29.39 1.47
N ILE A 571 11.49 -29.01 1.62
CA ILE A 571 12.63 -29.93 1.47
C ILE A 571 13.21 -30.18 2.86
N LEU A 572 13.23 -31.43 3.30
CA LEU A 572 13.81 -31.82 4.60
C LEU A 572 15.32 -31.93 4.48
N GLY A 573 16.04 -31.38 5.45
CA GLY A 573 17.49 -31.39 5.49
C GLY A 573 18.06 -32.82 5.54
N PRO A 574 19.31 -33.02 5.09
CA PRO A 574 19.86 -34.36 4.88
C PRO A 574 20.14 -35.14 6.18
N LYS A 575 20.01 -34.51 7.37
CA LYS A 575 20.07 -35.19 8.68
C LYS A 575 18.71 -35.42 9.32
N VAL A 576 17.60 -35.08 8.66
CA VAL A 576 16.27 -35.32 9.21
C VAL A 576 15.98 -36.82 9.13
N THR A 577 15.86 -37.47 10.30
CA THR A 577 15.64 -38.93 10.39
C THR A 577 14.16 -39.31 10.44
N ASP A 578 13.28 -38.38 10.79
CA ASP A 578 11.89 -38.66 11.16
C ASP A 578 10.89 -38.16 10.09
N THR A 579 11.26 -38.30 8.81
CA THR A 579 10.45 -37.84 7.67
C THR A 579 9.03 -38.41 7.68
N ASP A 580 8.89 -39.71 7.99
CA ASP A 580 7.59 -40.39 8.07
C ASP A 580 6.70 -39.87 9.21
N TYR A 581 7.31 -39.25 10.23
CA TYR A 581 6.59 -38.58 11.30
C TYR A 581 6.17 -37.16 10.89
N ILE A 582 7.06 -36.39 10.26
CA ILE A 582 6.82 -34.97 9.93
C ILE A 582 5.83 -34.82 8.77
N ALA A 583 5.97 -35.61 7.72
CA ALA A 583 5.22 -35.43 6.47
C ALA A 583 3.68 -35.50 6.63
N PRO A 584 3.10 -36.44 7.42
CA PRO A 584 1.66 -36.48 7.66
C PRO A 584 1.10 -35.19 8.28
N TYR A 585 1.82 -34.55 9.20
CA TYR A 585 1.35 -33.30 9.81
C TYR A 585 1.36 -32.14 8.83
N LEU A 586 2.40 -32.05 7.99
CA LEU A 586 2.47 -31.03 6.93
C LEU A 586 1.32 -31.20 5.94
N LYS A 587 1.03 -32.45 5.55
CA LYS A 587 -0.12 -32.78 4.68
C LYS A 587 -1.49 -32.53 5.33
N LEU A 588 -1.57 -32.59 6.65
CA LEU A 588 -2.79 -32.22 7.38
C LEU A 588 -3.00 -30.70 7.34
N ALA A 589 -1.93 -29.91 7.51
CA ALA A 589 -1.99 -28.45 7.46
C ALA A 589 -2.21 -27.91 6.04
N ASN A 590 -1.58 -28.53 5.04
CA ASN A 590 -1.73 -28.20 3.62
C ASN A 590 -1.68 -29.49 2.79
N PRO A 591 -2.83 -30.04 2.34
CA PRO A 591 -2.88 -31.27 1.55
C PRO A 591 -2.07 -31.23 0.26
N ASP A 592 -1.93 -30.04 -0.33
CA ASP A 592 -1.28 -29.84 -1.63
C ASP A 592 0.23 -29.59 -1.52
N ILE A 593 0.78 -29.41 -0.31
CA ILE A 593 2.21 -29.10 -0.13
C ILE A 593 3.11 -30.24 -0.62
N GLU A 594 4.08 -29.94 -1.46
CA GLU A 594 5.06 -30.94 -1.91
C GLU A 594 6.11 -31.16 -0.80
N ILE A 595 6.52 -32.42 -0.57
CA ILE A 595 7.48 -32.77 0.47
C ILE A 595 8.56 -33.64 -0.16
N GLU A 596 9.80 -33.16 -0.08
CA GLU A 596 10.99 -33.86 -0.57
C GLU A 596 12.05 -33.95 0.54
N SER A 597 13.05 -34.81 0.35
CA SER A 597 14.27 -34.80 1.15
C SER A 597 15.42 -34.24 0.32
N SER A 598 16.34 -33.55 0.98
CA SER A 598 17.58 -33.06 0.38
C SER A 598 18.30 -34.19 -0.36
N LYS A 599 18.81 -33.88 -1.55
CA LYS A 599 19.57 -34.82 -2.39
C LYS A 599 21.05 -34.82 -2.03
N ILE A 600 21.47 -33.97 -1.10
CA ILE A 600 22.87 -33.90 -0.66
C ILE A 600 23.21 -35.13 0.18
N PRO A 601 24.18 -35.95 -0.25
CA PRO A 601 24.63 -37.07 0.54
C PRO A 601 25.36 -36.54 1.79
N TYR A 602 24.77 -36.75 2.95
CA TYR A 602 25.43 -36.48 4.23
C TYR A 602 25.98 -37.79 4.79
N ARG A 603 27.28 -37.80 5.15
CA ARG A 603 27.97 -38.97 5.72
C ARG A 603 28.03 -38.92 7.23
#